data_AF-A0A7Y1QPL1-F1
#
_entry.id   AF-A0A7Y1QPL1-F1
#
_cell.length_a   1.000
_cell.length_b   1.000
_cell.length_c   1.000
_cell.angle_alpha   90.00
_cell.angle_beta   90.00
_cell.angle_gamma   90.00
#
_symmetry.space_group_name_H-M   'P 1'
#
loop_
_entity.id
_entity.type
_entity.pdbx_description
1 polymer ?
#
loop_
_entity_poly.entity_id
_entity_poly.type
_entity_poly.pdbx_seq_one_letter_code
_entity_poly.pdbx_strand_id
1 'polypeptide(L)'
;MKSYHQRAIEMIQQQITQICKSCRPDEDFCEGMIQANVGQGHISTEESVELMQLLVNAVSARRRELQQQSAAKRLADYELQYGRAL
;
A
#
# COMPACT_ATOMS: atom_id res chain seq x y z
N MET A 1 -5.29 23.30 18.19
CA MET A 1 -4.66 22.76 16.95
C MET A 1 -4.37 21.25 16.97
N LYS A 2 -4.44 20.54 18.11
CA LYS A 2 -4.16 19.08 18.17
C LYS A 2 -5.10 18.16 17.37
N SER A 3 -6.30 18.61 17.00
CA SER A 3 -7.29 17.79 16.28
C SER A 3 -6.96 17.56 14.80
N TYR A 4 -6.31 18.51 14.12
CA TYR A 4 -6.03 18.39 12.69
C TYR A 4 -4.84 17.50 12.40
N HIS A 5 -3.81 17.59 13.24
CA HIS A 5 -2.63 16.73 13.17
C HIS A 5 -2.98 15.24 13.31
N GLN A 6 -3.65 14.87 14.40
CA GLN A 6 -4.06 13.49 14.67
C GLN A 6 -4.95 12.94 13.54
N ARG A 7 -5.90 13.76 13.05
CA ARG A 7 -6.80 13.37 11.98
C ARG A 7 -6.07 13.19 10.64
N ALA A 8 -5.06 14.02 10.35
CA ALA A 8 -4.23 13.87 9.16
C ALA A 8 -3.47 12.53 9.19
N ILE A 9 -2.84 12.20 10.31
CA ILE A 9 -2.15 10.91 10.49
C ILE A 9 -3.12 9.75 10.32
N GLU A 10 -4.27 9.77 10.99
CA GLU A 10 -5.27 8.69 10.91
C GLU A 10 -5.76 8.49 9.47
N MET A 11 -6.06 9.57 8.75
CA MET A 11 -6.48 9.49 7.35
C MET A 11 -5.39 8.90 6.47
N ILE A 12 -4.13 9.34 6.61
CA ILE A 12 -3.00 8.81 5.82
C ILE A 12 -2.80 7.32 6.12
N GLN A 13 -2.80 6.92 7.39
CA GLN A 13 -2.64 5.52 7.79
C GLN A 13 -3.79 4.64 7.27
N GLN A 14 -5.02 5.16 7.26
CA GLN A 14 -6.15 4.46 6.65
C GLN A 14 -5.94 4.24 5.16
N GLN A 15 -5.46 5.24 4.42
CA GLN A 15 -5.18 5.10 2.98
C GLN A 15 -4.05 4.11 2.70
N ILE A 16 -2.95 4.17 3.48
CA ILE A 16 -1.87 3.17 3.42
C ILE A 16 -2.43 1.75 3.68
N THR A 17 -3.37 1.60 4.61
CA THR A 17 -4.01 0.30 4.87
C THR A 17 -4.85 -0.18 3.69
N GLN A 18 -5.48 0.72 2.94
CA GLN A 18 -6.27 0.35 1.74
C GLN A 18 -5.37 -0.10 0.58
N ILE A 19 -4.14 0.41 0.47
CA ILE A 19 -3.16 -0.07 -0.52
C ILE A 19 -2.95 -1.58 -0.39
N CYS A 20 -2.88 -2.11 0.84
CA CYS A 20 -2.74 -3.54 1.11
C CYS A 20 -3.88 -4.41 0.54
N LYS A 21 -5.02 -3.80 0.19
CA LYS A 21 -6.18 -4.50 -0.39
C LYS A 21 -6.32 -4.25 -1.90
N SER A 22 -5.62 -3.26 -2.44
CA SER A 22 -5.75 -2.88 -3.85
C SER A 22 -5.08 -3.89 -4.78
N CYS A 23 -5.70 -4.12 -5.94
CA CYS A 23 -5.07 -4.85 -7.05
C CYS A 23 -4.06 -3.98 -7.82
N ARG A 24 -4.11 -2.65 -7.63
CA ARG A 24 -3.17 -1.66 -8.15
C ARG A 24 -2.76 -0.76 -7.00
N PRO A 25 -1.69 -1.11 -6.25
CA PRO A 25 -1.23 -0.29 -5.14
C PRO A 25 -0.76 1.07 -5.70
N ASP A 26 -1.53 2.12 -5.43
CA ASP A 26 -1.29 3.50 -5.88
C ASP A 26 -0.48 4.26 -4.81
N GLU A 27 0.82 4.25 -5.03
CA GLU A 27 1.82 4.87 -4.16
C GLU A 27 1.77 6.40 -4.27
N ASP A 28 1.68 6.90 -5.50
CA ASP A 28 1.69 8.32 -5.85
C ASP A 28 0.57 9.10 -5.16
N PHE A 29 -0.63 8.51 -5.06
CA PHE A 29 -1.74 9.13 -4.34
C PHE A 29 -1.45 9.35 -2.86
N CYS A 30 -0.92 8.33 -2.17
CA CYS A 30 -0.62 8.42 -0.74
C CYS A 30 0.59 9.34 -0.48
N GLU A 31 1.60 9.30 -1.36
CA GLU A 31 2.72 10.23 -1.31
C GLU A 31 2.24 11.69 -1.44
N GLY A 32 1.38 11.97 -2.42
CA GLY A 32 0.80 13.30 -2.60
C GLY A 32 0.00 13.77 -1.37
N MET A 33 -0.73 12.87 -0.71
CA MET A 33 -1.43 13.19 0.55
C MET A 33 -0.48 13.52 1.69
N ILE A 34 0.62 12.78 1.83
CA ILE A 34 1.64 13.04 2.86
C ILE A 34 2.28 14.41 2.61
N GLN A 35 2.75 14.67 1.39
CA GLN A 35 3.37 15.93 1.01
C GLN A 35 2.44 17.13 1.21
N ALA A 36 1.14 16.99 0.87
CA ALA A 36 0.15 18.04 1.09
C ALA A 36 -0.03 18.39 2.57
N ASN A 37 -0.02 17.39 3.47
CA ASN A 37 -0.18 17.62 4.91
C ASN A 37 1.08 18.22 5.55
N VAL A 38 2.28 17.91 5.02
CA VAL A 38 3.51 18.62 5.39
C VAL A 38 3.43 20.08 4.96
N GLY A 39 3.06 20.35 3.70
CA GLY A 39 2.95 21.71 3.16
C GLY A 39 1.93 22.59 3.90
N GLN A 40 0.90 21.99 4.49
CA GLN A 40 -0.10 22.67 5.31
C GLN A 40 0.29 22.79 6.80
N GLY A 41 1.43 22.20 7.21
CA GLY A 41 1.89 22.18 8.60
C GLY A 41 1.03 21.31 9.52
N HIS A 42 0.28 20.36 8.97
CA HIS A 42 -0.52 19.41 9.75
C HIS A 42 0.33 18.27 10.32
N ILE A 43 1.42 17.91 9.66
CA ILE A 43 2.40 16.92 10.12
C ILE A 43 3.81 17.48 9.92
N SER A 44 4.75 17.04 10.75
CA SER A 44 6.15 17.42 10.65
C SER A 44 6.86 16.67 9.53
N THR A 45 8.04 17.16 9.17
CA THR A 45 8.90 16.49 8.19
C THR A 45 9.34 15.11 8.70
N GLU A 46 9.66 14.97 9.98
CA GLU A 46 10.03 13.69 10.58
C GLU A 46 8.88 12.67 10.47
N GLU A 47 7.66 13.08 10.82
CA GLU A 47 6.46 12.25 10.72
C GLU A 47 6.18 11.84 9.26
N SER A 48 6.46 12.73 8.31
CA SER A 48 6.31 12.41 6.89
C SER A 48 7.26 11.31 6.43
N VAL A 49 8.50 11.28 6.94
CA VAL A 49 9.48 10.23 6.61
C VAL A 49 9.00 8.88 7.12
N GLU A 50 8.47 8.83 8.34
CA GLU A 50 7.91 7.60 8.91
C GLU A 50 6.71 7.10 8.09
N LEU A 51 5.80 8.00 7.71
CA LEU A 51 4.63 7.67 6.88
C LEU A 51 5.03 7.22 5.47
N MET A 52 6.04 7.83 4.86
CA MET A 52 6.58 7.41 3.57
C MET A 52 7.21 6.01 3.66
N GLN A 53 7.95 5.72 4.74
CA GLN A 53 8.51 4.39 4.94
C GLN A 53 7.43 3.32 5.11
N LEU A 54 6.35 3.64 5.85
CA LEU A 54 5.19 2.76 5.98
C LEU A 54 4.51 2.51 4.64
N LEU A 55 4.34 3.55 3.82
CA LEU A 55 3.79 3.46 2.47
C LEU A 55 4.60 2.52 1.58
N VAL A 56 5.92 2.73 1.47
CA VAL A 56 6.83 1.89 0.65
C VAL A 56 6.76 0.43 1.09
N ASN A 57 6.74 0.18 2.41
CA ASN A 57 6.64 -1.17 2.96
C ASN A 57 5.30 -1.83 2.58
N ALA A 58 4.19 -1.10 2.70
CA ALA A 58 2.86 -1.60 2.35
C ALA A 58 2.73 -1.94 0.86
N VAL A 59 3.18 -1.02 -0.01
CA VAL A 59 3.19 -1.22 -1.48
C VAL A 59 4.03 -2.44 -1.85
N SER A 60 5.24 -2.55 -1.29
CA SER A 60 6.15 -3.66 -1.56
C SER A 60 5.61 -5.00 -1.07
N ALA A 61 4.97 -5.03 0.11
CA ALA A 61 4.30 -6.23 0.62
C ALA A 61 3.16 -6.66 -0.30
N ARG A 62 2.29 -5.72 -0.71
CA ARG A 62 1.17 -6.02 -1.60
C ARG A 62 1.62 -6.48 -2.99
N ARG A 63 2.64 -5.85 -3.58
CA ARG A 63 3.20 -6.29 -4.86
C ARG A 63 3.71 -7.73 -4.80
N ARG A 64 4.41 -8.10 -3.71
CA ARG A 64 4.87 -9.49 -3.49
C ARG A 64 3.70 -10.47 -3.36
N GLU A 65 2.67 -10.11 -2.61
CA GLU A 65 1.47 -10.94 -2.45
C GLU A 65 0.77 -11.19 -3.81
N LEU A 66 0.58 -10.14 -4.61
CA LEU A 66 -0.01 -10.26 -5.95
C LEU A 66 0.83 -11.13 -6.88
N GLN A 67 2.16 -11.03 -6.80
CA GLN A 67 3.07 -11.89 -7.57
C GLN A 67 2.93 -13.36 -7.17
N GLN A 68 2.87 -13.64 -5.86
CA GLN A 68 2.67 -15.00 -5.35
C GLN A 68 1.31 -15.58 -5.78
N GLN A 69 0.23 -14.80 -5.67
CA GLN A 69 -1.10 -15.19 -6.12
C GLN A 69 -1.12 -15.48 -7.63
N SER A 70 -0.46 -14.65 -8.44
CA SER A 70 -0.34 -14.87 -9.89
C SER A 70 0.43 -16.15 -10.21
N ALA A 71 1.54 -16.42 -9.52
CA ALA A 71 2.32 -17.63 -9.70
C ALA A 71 1.54 -18.89 -9.29
N ALA A 72 0.88 -18.86 -8.14
CA ALA A 72 0.03 -19.96 -7.65
C ALA A 72 -1.12 -20.25 -8.62
N LYS A 73 -1.76 -19.21 -9.16
CA LYS A 73 -2.80 -19.37 -10.18
C LYS A 73 -2.27 -20.04 -11.45
N ARG A 74 -1.12 -19.60 -11.97
CA ARG A 74 -0.51 -20.22 -13.15
C ARG A 74 -0.17 -21.69 -12.92
N LEU A 75 0.30 -22.05 -11.72
CA LEU A 75 0.58 -23.44 -11.36
C LEU A 75 -0.70 -24.27 -11.31
N ALA A 76 -1.75 -23.77 -10.66
CA ALA A 76 -3.04 -24.45 -10.59
C ALA A 76 -3.68 -24.64 -11.98
N ASP A 77 -3.60 -23.63 -12.85
CA ASP A 77 -4.09 -23.71 -14.23
C ASP A 77 -3.33 -24.79 -15.04
N TYR A 78 -2.00 -24.86 -14.86
CA TYR A 78 -1.16 -25.89 -15.48
C TYR A 78 -1.49 -27.31 -14.98
N GLU A 79 -1.63 -27.50 -13.66
CA GLU A 79 -2.02 -28.78 -13.07
C GLU A 79 -3.40 -29.23 -13.54
N LEU A 80 -4.35 -28.30 -13.70
CA LEU A 80 -5.68 -28.61 -14.21
C LEU A 80 -5.65 -29.02 -15.69
N GLN A 81 -4.84 -28.33 -16.50
CA GLN A 81 -4.76 -28.56 -17.95
C GLN A 81 -3.96 -29.83 -18.31
N TYR A 82 -2.90 -30.14 -17.57
CA TYR A 82 -1.96 -31.22 -17.91
C TYR A 82 -1.87 -32.33 -16.86
N GLY A 83 -2.30 -32.10 -15.61
CA GLY A 83 -2.31 -33.11 -14.56
C GLY A 83 -3.41 -34.16 -14.70
N ARG A 84 -4.40 -33.95 -15.59
CA ARG A 84 -5.38 -34.97 -16.00
C ARG A 84 -4.93 -35.84 -17.17
N ALA A 85 -3.75 -35.59 -17.74
CA ALA A 85 -3.22 -36.34 -18.89
C ALA A 85 -2.37 -37.56 -18.50
N LEU A 86 -2.40 -37.99 -17.23
CA LEU A 86 -1.79 -39.22 -16.72
C LEU A 86 -2.85 -40.24 -16.31
#